data_AF-A0A839NBS0-F1
#
_entry.id   AF-A0A839NBS0-F1
#
_cell.length_a   1.000
_cell.length_b   1.000
_cell.length_c   1.000
_cell.angle_alpha   90.00
_cell.angle_beta   90.00
_cell.angle_gamma   90.00
#
_symmetry.space_group_name_H-M   'P 1'
#
loop_
_entity.id
_entity.type
_entity.pdbx_description
1 polymer ?
#
loop_
_entity_poly.entity_id
_entity_poly.type
_entity_poly.pdbx_seq_one_letter_code
_entity_poly.pdbx_strand_id
1 'polypeptide(L)'
;MLTELERNLTSRVGPTGAARRVSAMRVAFPDAAVTDYEDLVHAMTCDPKDRHVLAAAVRGQAEVLVTFNTTDFPGPSLEPHALTVVHPDDFLLDQLDLHPARVGAALAGQVLDANRPPLTRLLGILARSNVPRFAAEARRHDFQVPGESDD
;
A
#
# COMPACT_ATOMS: atom_id res chain seq x y z
N MET A 1 -6.03 -0.57 -14.14
CA MET A 1 -5.13 -0.94 -13.02
C MET A 1 -5.72 -1.98 -12.05
N LEU A 2 -6.93 -1.80 -11.46
CA LEU A 2 -7.49 -2.75 -10.48
C LEU A 2 -7.87 -4.15 -11.01
N THR A 3 -7.90 -4.36 -12.33
CA THR A 3 -8.19 -5.66 -12.95
C THR A 3 -7.16 -6.73 -12.55
N GLU A 4 -5.89 -6.35 -12.44
CA GLU A 4 -4.82 -7.27 -12.02
C GLU A 4 -5.01 -7.70 -10.57
N LEU A 5 -5.33 -6.74 -9.71
CA LEU A 5 -5.63 -6.99 -8.31
C LEU A 5 -6.85 -7.91 -8.14
N GLU A 6 -7.92 -7.69 -8.91
CA GLU A 6 -9.11 -8.55 -8.89
C GLU A 6 -8.78 -9.99 -9.27
N ARG A 7 -7.96 -10.19 -10.30
CA ARG A 7 -7.49 -11.51 -10.73
C ARG A 7 -6.69 -12.21 -9.61
N ASN A 8 -5.73 -11.50 -9.02
CA ASN A 8 -4.90 -12.00 -7.91
C ASN A 8 -5.72 -12.30 -6.65
N LEU A 9 -6.77 -11.53 -6.37
CA LEU A 9 -7.68 -11.80 -5.26
C LEU A 9 -8.61 -12.98 -5.53
N THR A 10 -9.04 -13.17 -6.78
CA THR A 10 -9.98 -14.24 -7.15
C THR A 10 -9.44 -15.63 -6.77
N SER A 11 -8.14 -15.88 -6.97
CA SER A 11 -7.51 -17.15 -6.58
C SER A 11 -7.46 -17.38 -5.07
N ARG A 12 -7.51 -16.30 -4.25
CA ARG A 12 -7.39 -16.35 -2.79
C ARG A 12 -8.73 -16.34 -2.05
N VAL A 13 -9.72 -15.60 -2.56
CA VAL A 13 -10.97 -15.32 -1.85
C VAL A 13 -12.23 -15.57 -2.70
N GLY A 14 -12.07 -16.14 -3.90
CA GLY A 14 -13.15 -16.36 -4.86
C GLY A 14 -13.60 -15.06 -5.56
N PRO A 15 -14.36 -15.19 -6.65
CA PRO A 15 -14.74 -14.05 -7.51
C PRO A 15 -15.59 -13.02 -6.76
N THR A 16 -16.60 -13.46 -6.01
CA THR A 16 -17.45 -12.57 -5.21
C THR A 16 -16.65 -11.83 -4.13
N GLY A 17 -15.71 -12.54 -3.48
CA GLY A 17 -14.84 -11.95 -2.47
C GLY A 17 -13.89 -10.90 -3.04
N ALA A 18 -13.35 -11.16 -4.23
CA ALA A 18 -12.48 -10.25 -4.96
C ALA A 18 -13.24 -8.98 -5.39
N ALA A 19 -14.37 -9.14 -6.07
CA ALA A 19 -15.23 -8.04 -6.51
C ALA A 19 -15.65 -7.13 -5.35
N ARG A 20 -16.04 -7.72 -4.21
CA ARG A 20 -16.38 -6.96 -3.00
C ARG A 20 -15.22 -6.10 -2.50
N ARG A 21 -13.99 -6.64 -2.48
CA ARG A 21 -12.81 -5.89 -2.03
C ARG A 21 -12.43 -4.78 -3.01
N VAL A 22 -12.49 -5.05 -4.30
CA VAL A 22 -12.22 -4.05 -5.35
C VAL A 22 -13.24 -2.91 -5.29
N SER A 23 -14.52 -3.23 -5.09
CA SER A 23 -15.57 -2.22 -4.90
C SER A 23 -15.31 -1.35 -3.66
N ALA A 24 -14.97 -1.97 -2.52
CA ALA A 24 -14.61 -1.22 -1.32
C ALA A 24 -13.39 -0.29 -1.53
N MET A 25 -12.37 -0.75 -2.27
CA MET A 25 -11.21 0.08 -2.61
C MET A 25 -11.58 1.28 -3.49
N ARG A 26 -12.44 1.08 -4.50
CA ARG A 26 -12.91 2.18 -5.37
C ARG A 26 -13.70 3.22 -4.59
N VAL A 27 -14.52 2.80 -3.63
CA VAL A 27 -15.29 3.71 -2.78
C VAL A 27 -14.38 4.47 -1.81
N ALA A 28 -13.38 3.79 -1.23
CA ALA A 28 -12.45 4.40 -0.29
C ALA A 28 -11.46 5.38 -0.94
N PHE A 29 -11.10 5.14 -2.21
CA PHE A 29 -10.12 5.94 -2.96
C PHE A 29 -10.65 6.30 -4.35
N PRO A 30 -11.66 7.18 -4.46
CA PRO A 30 -12.30 7.51 -5.73
C PRO A 30 -11.31 8.10 -6.74
N ASP A 31 -10.32 8.85 -6.26
CA ASP A 31 -9.32 9.54 -7.09
C ASP A 31 -8.10 8.67 -7.41
N ALA A 32 -8.02 7.43 -6.90
CA ALA A 32 -6.90 6.53 -7.17
C ALA A 32 -6.99 5.81 -8.52
N ALA A 33 -8.09 5.97 -9.25
CA ALA A 33 -8.29 5.33 -10.54
C ALA A 33 -7.55 6.08 -11.65
N VAL A 34 -6.43 5.51 -12.11
CA VAL A 34 -5.74 5.97 -13.32
C VAL A 34 -6.30 5.25 -14.55
N THR A 35 -6.72 6.02 -15.56
CA THR A 35 -7.18 5.55 -16.88
C THR A 35 -6.23 6.04 -17.98
N ASP A 36 -6.43 5.54 -19.20
CA ASP A 36 -5.78 6.04 -20.41
C ASP A 36 -4.24 5.95 -20.36
N TYR A 37 -3.71 4.91 -19.73
CA TYR A 37 -2.26 4.65 -19.63
C TYR A 37 -1.79 3.57 -20.61
N GLU A 38 -2.72 2.92 -21.31
CA GLU A 38 -2.47 1.75 -22.17
C GLU A 38 -1.48 2.07 -23.30
N ASP A 39 -1.49 3.31 -23.81
CA ASP A 39 -0.57 3.81 -24.84
C ASP A 39 0.89 3.89 -24.37
N LEU A 40 1.11 4.04 -23.05
CA LEU A 40 2.45 4.09 -22.45
C LEU A 40 3.04 2.70 -22.17
N VAL A 41 2.22 1.65 -22.08
CA VAL A 41 2.64 0.32 -21.59
C VAL A 41 3.83 -0.24 -22.37
N HIS A 42 3.83 -0.14 -23.69
CA HIS A 42 4.91 -0.69 -24.51
C HIS A 42 6.22 0.11 -24.42
N ALA A 43 6.18 1.36 -23.96
CA ALA A 43 7.35 2.20 -23.77
C ALA A 43 8.06 1.94 -22.43
N MET A 44 7.40 1.26 -21.47
CA MET A 44 7.96 1.02 -20.15
C MET A 44 9.07 -0.05 -20.20
N THR A 45 10.23 0.28 -19.63
CA THR A 45 11.45 -0.54 -19.68
C THR A 45 11.69 -1.37 -18.42
N CYS A 46 10.72 -1.40 -17.50
CA CYS A 46 10.70 -2.29 -16.33
C CYS A 46 10.37 -3.74 -16.72
N ASP A 47 10.17 -4.63 -15.73
CA ASP A 47 9.77 -6.02 -15.99
C ASP A 47 8.53 -6.07 -16.92
N PRO A 48 8.53 -6.92 -17.97
CA PRO A 48 7.43 -7.00 -18.92
C PRO A 48 6.05 -7.19 -18.31
N LYS A 49 5.94 -7.95 -17.20
CA LYS A 49 4.65 -8.20 -16.54
C LYS A 49 4.15 -6.97 -15.78
N ASP A 50 5.04 -6.06 -15.40
CA ASP A 50 4.75 -4.90 -14.55
C ASP A 50 4.73 -3.55 -15.30
N ARG A 51 4.93 -3.57 -16.62
CA ARG A 51 4.83 -2.38 -17.48
C ARG A 51 3.54 -1.59 -17.29
N HIS A 52 2.43 -2.28 -17.05
CA HIS A 52 1.14 -1.65 -16.80
C HIS A 52 1.11 -0.86 -15.48
N VAL A 53 1.85 -1.30 -14.46
CA VAL A 53 1.98 -0.60 -13.17
C VAL A 53 2.79 0.67 -13.37
N LEU A 54 3.94 0.58 -14.05
CA LEU A 54 4.78 1.75 -14.31
C LEU A 54 4.07 2.77 -15.21
N ALA A 55 3.40 2.32 -16.28
CA ALA A 55 2.62 3.19 -17.16
C ALA A 55 1.51 3.93 -16.40
N ALA A 56 0.79 3.24 -15.51
CA ALA A 56 -0.22 3.87 -14.67
C ALA A 56 0.39 4.88 -13.68
N ALA A 57 1.55 4.58 -13.09
CA ALA A 57 2.25 5.53 -12.21
C ALA A 57 2.66 6.80 -12.96
N VAL A 58 3.21 6.66 -14.19
CA VAL A 58 3.58 7.79 -15.04
C VAL A 58 2.35 8.60 -15.44
N ARG A 59 1.28 7.96 -15.94
CA ARG A 59 0.04 8.65 -16.32
C ARG A 59 -0.62 9.35 -15.15
N GLY A 60 -0.62 8.72 -13.98
CA GLY A 60 -1.14 9.27 -12.73
C GLY A 60 -0.23 10.30 -12.07
N GLN A 61 0.91 10.64 -12.69
CA GLN A 61 1.89 11.60 -12.17
C GLN A 61 2.35 11.28 -10.75
N ALA A 62 2.50 9.99 -10.44
CA ALA A 62 3.04 9.58 -9.16
C ALA A 62 4.52 10.00 -9.05
N GLU A 63 4.95 10.38 -7.86
CA GLU A 63 6.36 10.64 -7.56
C GLU A 63 7.03 9.40 -6.94
N VAL A 64 6.23 8.56 -6.27
CA VAL A 64 6.69 7.37 -5.55
C VAL A 64 5.82 6.16 -5.92
N LEU A 65 6.47 5.07 -6.31
CA LEU A 65 5.88 3.75 -6.48
C LEU A 65 6.19 2.88 -5.24
N VAL A 66 5.19 2.62 -4.42
CA VAL A 66 5.35 1.79 -3.22
C VAL A 66 5.02 0.32 -3.52
N THR A 67 6.00 -0.58 -3.41
CA THR A 67 5.83 -2.01 -3.75
C THR A 67 6.76 -2.93 -2.97
N PHE A 68 6.27 -4.12 -2.61
CA PHE A 68 7.12 -5.15 -1.99
C PHE A 68 8.19 -5.69 -2.94
N ASN A 69 7.94 -5.64 -4.25
CA ASN A 69 8.89 -6.14 -5.24
C ASN A 69 9.55 -4.98 -5.99
N THR A 70 10.61 -4.43 -5.41
CA THR A 70 11.34 -3.30 -6.00
C THR A 70 12.23 -3.72 -7.18
N THR A 71 12.60 -5.00 -7.28
CA THR A 71 13.52 -5.50 -8.32
C THR A 71 12.92 -5.44 -9.72
N ASP A 72 11.59 -5.50 -9.82
CA ASP A 72 10.87 -5.44 -11.10
C ASP A 72 10.86 -4.02 -11.70
N PHE A 73 11.27 -3.02 -10.91
CA PHE A 73 11.32 -1.59 -11.27
C PHE A 73 12.75 -1.03 -11.09
N PRO A 74 13.71 -1.45 -11.92
CA PRO A 74 15.10 -0.99 -11.80
C PRO A 74 15.21 0.52 -12.03
N GLY A 75 16.11 1.20 -11.32
CA GLY A 75 16.32 2.66 -11.39
C GLY A 75 16.33 3.25 -12.81
N PRO A 76 17.08 2.67 -13.78
CA PRO A 76 17.09 3.16 -15.17
C PRO A 76 15.73 3.16 -15.88
N SER A 77 14.76 2.37 -15.41
CA SER A 77 13.38 2.39 -15.93
C SER A 77 12.52 3.49 -15.32
N LEU A 78 12.92 4.03 -14.16
CA LEU A 78 12.17 5.03 -13.39
C LEU A 78 12.71 6.45 -13.58
N GLU A 79 14.04 6.58 -13.72
CA GLU A 79 14.75 7.86 -13.89
C GLU A 79 14.15 8.77 -14.98
N PRO A 80 13.79 8.29 -16.18
CA PRO A 80 13.20 9.13 -17.24
C PRO A 80 11.85 9.75 -16.87
N HIS A 81 11.21 9.22 -15.82
CA HIS A 81 9.88 9.59 -15.39
C HIS A 81 9.86 10.33 -14.05
N ALA A 82 11.03 10.64 -13.49
CA ALA A 82 11.17 11.24 -12.15
C ALA A 82 10.44 10.46 -11.04
N LEU A 83 10.38 9.13 -11.20
CA LEU A 83 9.77 8.21 -10.25
C LEU A 83 10.82 7.59 -9.34
N THR A 84 10.43 7.30 -8.10
CA THR A 84 11.23 6.50 -7.17
C THR A 84 10.44 5.28 -6.73
N VAL A 85 11.09 4.12 -6.60
CA VAL A 85 10.46 2.92 -6.04
C VAL A 85 10.88 2.74 -4.58
N VAL A 86 9.91 2.49 -3.70
CA VAL A 86 10.15 2.37 -2.25
C VAL A 86 9.45 1.12 -1.71
N HIS A 87 10.14 0.39 -0.83
CA HIS A 87 9.54 -0.75 -0.14
C HIS A 87 8.55 -0.27 0.92
N PRO A 88 7.35 -0.89 1.08
CA PRO A 88 6.33 -0.44 2.04
C PRO A 88 6.83 -0.28 3.47
N ASP A 89 7.72 -1.15 3.93
CA ASP A 89 8.30 -1.08 5.29
C ASP A 89 9.12 0.21 5.48
N ASP A 90 9.91 0.62 4.47
CA ASP A 90 10.68 1.86 4.51
C ASP A 90 9.75 3.08 4.38
N PHE A 91 8.80 3.04 3.43
CA PHE A 91 7.82 4.11 3.26
C PHE A 91 7.04 4.39 4.55
N LEU A 92 6.57 3.34 5.25
CA LEU A 92 5.83 3.50 6.50
C LEU A 92 6.71 4.01 7.65
N LEU A 93 8.00 3.65 7.69
CA LEU A 93 8.95 4.22 8.65
C LEU A 93 9.15 5.72 8.40
N ASP A 94 9.30 6.14 7.14
CA ASP A 94 9.42 7.55 6.79
C ASP A 94 8.15 8.32 7.19
N GLN A 95 6.96 7.75 6.95
CA GLN A 95 5.71 8.36 7.40
C GLN A 95 5.58 8.44 8.93
N LEU A 96 6.10 7.44 9.65
CA LEU A 96 6.11 7.42 11.11
C LEU A 96 7.02 8.50 11.69
N ASP A 97 8.21 8.69 11.11
CA ASP A 97 9.16 9.73 11.52
C ASP A 97 8.62 11.14 11.22
N LEU A 98 8.12 11.35 10.00
CA LEU A 98 7.62 12.66 9.56
C LEU A 98 6.29 13.04 10.22
N HIS A 99 5.41 12.07 10.43
CA HIS A 99 4.00 12.31 10.81
C HIS A 99 3.48 11.32 11.86
N PRO A 100 4.14 11.19 13.03
CA PRO A 100 3.81 10.16 14.02
C PRO A 100 2.36 10.25 14.50
N ALA A 101 1.83 11.46 14.71
CA ALA A 101 0.44 11.65 15.12
C ALA A 101 -0.58 11.15 14.07
N ARG A 102 -0.30 11.35 12.77
CA ARG A 102 -1.19 10.87 11.69
C ARG A 102 -1.14 9.36 11.56
N VAL A 103 0.05 8.77 11.69
CA VAL A 103 0.22 7.32 11.70
C VAL A 103 -0.49 6.69 12.89
N GLY A 104 -0.34 7.26 14.09
CA GLY A 104 -1.05 6.81 15.29
C GLY A 104 -2.57 6.85 15.12
N ALA A 105 -3.11 7.95 14.57
CA ALA A 105 -4.54 8.06 14.28
C ALA A 105 -5.02 7.01 13.26
N ALA A 106 -4.22 6.73 12.22
CA ALA A 106 -4.55 5.69 11.23
C ALA A 106 -4.55 4.28 11.84
N LEU A 107 -3.58 3.97 12.69
CA LEU A 107 -3.52 2.69 13.42
C LEU A 107 -4.71 2.54 14.38
N ALA A 108 -5.05 3.60 15.13
CA ALA A 108 -6.23 3.62 15.99
C ALA A 108 -7.52 3.43 15.19
N GLY A 109 -7.67 4.10 14.04
CA GLY A 109 -8.79 3.89 13.12
C GLY A 109 -8.91 2.44 12.66
N GLN A 110 -7.80 1.81 12.26
CA GLN A 110 -7.78 0.40 11.88
C GLN A 110 -8.20 -0.54 13.01
N VAL A 111 -7.78 -0.25 14.25
CA VAL A 111 -8.25 -1.01 15.42
C VAL A 111 -9.77 -0.87 15.57
N LEU A 112 -10.29 0.36 15.53
CA LEU A 112 -11.71 0.63 15.71
C LEU A 112 -12.58 -0.06 14.64
N ASP A 113 -12.13 -0.09 13.39
CA ASP A 113 -12.83 -0.72 12.27
C ASP A 113 -12.77 -2.25 12.29
N ALA A 114 -11.76 -2.84 12.95
CA ALA A 114 -11.47 -4.27 12.92
C ALA A 114 -12.09 -5.09 14.07
N ASN A 115 -13.22 -4.65 14.64
CA ASN A 115 -13.80 -5.17 15.90
C ASN A 115 -12.90 -4.95 17.13
N ARG A 116 -12.11 -3.87 17.14
CA ARG A 116 -11.32 -3.41 18.28
C ARG A 116 -10.33 -4.47 18.83
N PRO A 117 -9.49 -5.11 17.99
CA PRO A 117 -8.41 -5.94 18.50
C PRO A 117 -7.38 -5.04 19.18
N PRO A 118 -6.61 -5.54 20.16
CA PRO A 118 -5.56 -4.74 20.75
C PRO A 118 -4.56 -4.23 19.69
N LEU A 119 -4.04 -3.00 19.84
CA LEU A 119 -3.09 -2.43 18.88
C LEU A 119 -1.89 -3.36 18.63
N THR A 120 -1.42 -4.03 19.68
CA THR A 120 -0.33 -5.02 19.62
C THR A 120 -0.62 -6.17 18.64
N ARG A 121 -1.89 -6.60 18.53
CA ARG A 121 -2.31 -7.63 17.57
C ARG A 121 -2.27 -7.12 16.14
N LEU A 122 -2.73 -5.89 15.90
CA LEU A 122 -2.64 -5.24 14.58
C LEU A 122 -1.17 -5.12 14.14
N LEU A 123 -0.29 -4.60 15.00
CA LEU A 123 1.15 -4.50 14.73
C LEU A 123 1.79 -5.89 14.50
N GLY A 124 1.30 -6.93 15.17
CA GLY A 124 1.70 -8.31 14.90
C GLY A 124 1.30 -8.80 13.50
N ILE A 125 0.13 -8.41 13.00
CA ILE A 125 -0.33 -8.73 11.64
C ILE A 125 0.50 -7.97 10.60
N LEU A 126 0.76 -6.69 10.82
CA LEU A 126 1.59 -5.86 9.93
C LEU A 126 3.00 -6.42 9.82
N ALA A 127 3.62 -6.83 10.94
CA ALA A 127 4.93 -7.47 10.91
C ALA A 127 4.97 -8.73 10.05
N ARG A 128 3.93 -9.58 10.10
CA ARG A 128 3.80 -10.78 9.26
C ARG A 128 3.40 -10.48 7.81
N SER A 129 3.03 -9.24 7.52
CA SER A 129 2.66 -8.76 6.19
C SER A 129 3.81 -8.00 5.52
N ASN A 130 5.05 -8.40 5.84
CA ASN A 130 6.30 -7.86 5.29
C ASN A 130 6.61 -6.40 5.63
N VAL A 131 6.06 -5.86 6.73
CA VAL A 131 6.50 -4.57 7.29
C VAL A 131 6.98 -4.68 8.76
N PRO A 132 7.97 -5.55 9.04
CA PRO A 132 8.40 -5.85 10.40
C PRO A 132 9.12 -4.70 11.09
N ARG A 133 9.87 -3.86 10.36
CA ARG A 133 10.62 -2.75 10.97
C ARG A 133 9.68 -1.64 11.39
N PHE A 134 8.74 -1.24 10.52
CA PHE A 134 7.67 -0.32 10.87
C PHE A 134 6.90 -0.80 12.09
N ALA A 135 6.48 -2.07 12.11
CA ALA A 135 5.74 -2.62 13.24
C ALA A 135 6.57 -2.65 14.53
N ALA A 136 7.89 -2.86 14.46
CA ALA A 136 8.77 -2.80 15.62
C ALA A 136 8.92 -1.36 16.13
N GLU A 137 9.09 -0.40 15.23
CA GLU A 137 9.22 1.02 15.58
C GLU A 137 7.92 1.56 16.17
N ALA A 138 6.77 1.30 15.53
CA ALA A 138 5.46 1.72 16.01
C ALA A 138 5.14 1.22 17.43
N ARG A 139 5.68 0.07 17.87
CA ARG A 139 5.53 -0.43 19.25
C ARG A 139 6.27 0.42 20.30
N ARG A 140 7.28 1.19 19.88
CA ARG A 140 8.04 2.10 20.76
C ARG A 140 7.31 3.42 20.98
N HIS A 141 6.28 3.70 20.18
CA HIS A 141 5.42 4.86 20.35
C HIS A 141 4.25 4.53 21.27
N ASP A 142 3.91 5.50 22.13
CA ASP A 142 2.74 5.44 22.99
C ASP A 142 1.49 5.94 22.24
N PHE A 143 1.06 5.16 21.25
CA PHE A 143 -0.14 5.49 20.48
C PHE A 143 -1.40 5.15 21.27
N GLN A 144 -2.20 6.18 21.52
CA GLN A 144 -3.45 6.08 22.24
C GLN A 144 -4.58 5.68 21.29
N VAL A 145 -5.26 4.57 21.58
CA VAL A 145 -6.47 4.15 20.86
C VAL A 145 -7.69 4.48 21.71
N PRO A 146 -8.61 5.35 21.25
CA PRO A 146 -9.79 5.73 22.03
C PRO A 146 -10.64 4.52 22.44
N GLY A 147 -10.79 4.31 23.75
CA GLY A 147 -11.61 3.22 24.31
C GLY A 147 -10.91 1.87 24.42
N GLU A 148 -9.61 1.79 24.15
CA GLU A 148 -8.74 0.72 24.61
C GLU A 148 -8.34 1.06 26.06
N SER A 149 -8.70 0.21 27.03
CA SER A 149 -8.32 0.40 28.43
C SER A 149 -6.89 -0.10 28.64
N ASP A 150 -6.07 0.67 29.35
CA ASP A 150 -4.81 0.22 29.93
C ASP A 150 -5.12 -0.80 31.03
N ASP A 151 -5.19 -2.08 30.65
CA ASP A 151 -5.28 -3.21 31.60
C ASP A 151 -3.93 -3.46 32.30
#